data_AF-D3DJ89-F1
#
_entry.id   AF-D3DJ89-F1
#
_cell.length_a   1.000
_cell.length_b   1.000
_cell.length_c   1.000
_cell.angle_alpha   90.00
_cell.angle_beta   90.00
_cell.angle_gamma   90.00
#
_symmetry.space_group_name_H-M   'P 1'
#
loop_
_entity.id
_entity.type
_entity.pdbx_description
1 polymer ?
#
loop_
_entity_poly.entity_id
_entity_poly.type
_entity_poly.pdbx_seq_one_letter_code
_entity_poly.pdbx_strand_id
1 'polypeptide(L)'
;MGKGRGGHSLEKHKVRGVALVSALITAVIVLIVLIGLYFLLSRLFESSEAVRTYSSAREAAVSGVNYAITTDVFDRIVYNQPCPDGNPPCPTSGPLTYNCCCTLKLNFRLKGSTNLFDNTVRVCFAGYKPPPGYPITGVAYSKLPPGNKGFIFSIISDVTDPQNVHNARIEAVYTP
;
A
#
# COMPACT_ATOMS: atom_id res chain seq x y z
N MET A 1 -73.32 -54.18 -2.68
CA MET A 1 -72.80 -53.29 -1.62
C MET A 1 -71.39 -53.73 -1.25
N GLY A 2 -70.46 -52.78 -1.15
CA GLY A 2 -69.17 -52.97 -0.49
C GLY A 2 -67.96 -53.15 -1.41
N LYS A 3 -67.25 -52.05 -1.68
CA LYS A 3 -65.78 -52.05 -1.76
C LYS A 3 -65.25 -50.62 -1.59
N GLY A 4 -65.15 -50.22 -0.32
CA GLY A 4 -64.25 -49.15 0.09
C GLY A 4 -62.82 -49.67 0.23
N ARG A 5 -61.89 -48.72 0.31
CA ARG A 5 -60.46 -48.80 0.67
C ARG A 5 -59.47 -48.66 -0.49
N GLY A 6 -59.37 -47.45 -1.03
CA GLY A 6 -58.09 -46.91 -1.52
C GLY A 6 -57.29 -46.38 -0.33
N GLY A 7 -56.44 -47.21 0.26
CA GLY A 7 -55.51 -46.78 1.31
C GLY A 7 -54.31 -46.10 0.69
N HIS A 8 -54.10 -44.81 1.00
CA HIS A 8 -52.82 -44.15 0.73
C HIS A 8 -51.76 -44.74 1.67
N SER A 9 -50.83 -45.50 1.11
CA SER A 9 -49.59 -45.89 1.79
C SER A 9 -48.69 -44.67 1.87
N LEU A 10 -48.77 -43.92 2.98
CA LEU A 10 -47.73 -42.96 3.34
C LEU A 10 -46.56 -43.76 3.90
N GLU A 11 -45.56 -43.96 3.05
CA GLU A 11 -44.29 -44.56 3.43
C GLU A 11 -43.63 -43.67 4.49
N LYS A 12 -43.69 -44.13 5.75
CA LYS A 12 -43.18 -43.42 6.91
C LYS A 12 -41.65 -43.38 6.79
N HIS A 13 -41.08 -42.22 6.45
CA HIS A 13 -39.64 -41.99 6.54
C HIS A 13 -39.17 -42.21 7.98
N LYS A 14 -38.70 -43.42 8.26
CA LYS A 14 -38.04 -43.80 9.51
C LYS A 14 -36.64 -43.22 9.47
N VAL A 15 -36.54 -41.92 9.78
CA VAL A 15 -35.27 -41.22 9.87
C VAL A 15 -34.47 -41.86 11.01
N ARG A 16 -33.43 -42.61 10.67
CA ARG A 16 -32.48 -43.18 11.64
C ARG A 16 -31.82 -42.00 12.33
N GLY A 17 -32.02 -41.83 13.64
CA GLY A 17 -31.42 -40.74 14.45
C GLY A 17 -29.90 -40.60 14.31
N VAL A 18 -29.23 -41.66 13.82
CA VAL A 18 -27.81 -41.67 13.44
C VAL A 18 -27.47 -40.63 12.37
N ALA A 19 -28.35 -40.38 11.39
CA ALA A 19 -28.08 -39.40 10.32
C ALA A 19 -28.09 -37.96 10.82
N LEU A 20 -28.93 -37.66 11.82
CA LEU A 20 -29.03 -36.34 12.42
C LEU A 20 -27.83 -36.08 13.33
N VAL A 21 -27.38 -37.11 14.07
CA VAL A 21 -26.17 -37.04 14.90
C VAL A 21 -24.91 -36.92 14.05
N SER A 22 -24.79 -37.64 12.92
CA SER A 22 -23.62 -37.55 12.05
C SER A 22 -23.49 -36.16 11.40
N ALA A 23 -24.61 -35.58 10.95
CA ALA A 23 -24.64 -34.22 10.42
C ALA A 23 -24.16 -33.18 11.46
N LEU A 24 -24.59 -33.35 12.72
CA LEU A 24 -24.23 -32.46 13.82
C LEU A 24 -22.72 -32.53 14.14
N ILE A 25 -22.14 -33.73 14.14
CA ILE A 25 -20.69 -33.92 14.33
C ILE A 25 -19.91 -33.31 13.17
N THR A 26 -20.33 -33.52 11.92
CA THR A 26 -19.66 -32.92 10.75
C THR A 26 -19.72 -31.40 10.77
N ALA A 27 -20.83 -30.80 11.22
CA ALA A 27 -20.96 -29.35 11.36
C ALA A 27 -19.96 -28.78 12.37
N VAL A 28 -19.76 -29.47 13.51
CA VAL A 28 -18.78 -29.06 14.52
C VAL A 28 -17.35 -29.13 13.99
N ILE A 29 -17.00 -30.20 13.26
CA ILE A 29 -15.66 -30.35 12.67
C ILE A 29 -15.39 -29.24 11.66
N VAL A 30 -16.34 -28.97 10.76
CA VAL A 30 -16.20 -27.89 9.76
C VAL A 30 -16.02 -26.53 10.44
N LEU A 31 -16.74 -26.28 11.54
CA LEU A 31 -16.65 -25.04 12.28
C LEU A 31 -15.25 -24.86 12.93
N ILE A 32 -14.68 -25.93 13.49
CA ILE A 32 -13.31 -25.92 14.03
C ILE A 32 -12.29 -25.64 12.92
N VAL A 33 -12.45 -26.27 11.74
CA VAL A 33 -11.57 -26.05 10.59
C VAL A 33 -11.64 -24.60 10.10
N LEU A 34 -12.85 -24.03 10.02
CA LEU A 34 -13.04 -22.63 9.63
C LEU A 34 -12.42 -21.65 10.63
N ILE A 35 -12.53 -21.91 11.93
CA ILE A 35 -11.87 -21.10 12.97
C ILE A 35 -10.35 -21.19 12.83
N GLY A 36 -9.79 -22.39 12.63
CA GLY A 36 -8.35 -22.58 12.44
C GLY A 36 -7.83 -21.88 11.19
N LEU A 37 -8.57 -21.98 10.07
CA LEU A 37 -8.24 -21.28 8.84
C LEU A 37 -8.35 -19.76 9.00
N TYR A 38 -9.39 -19.27 9.67
CA TYR A 38 -9.54 -17.85 9.99
C TYR A 38 -8.37 -17.35 10.85
N PHE A 39 -7.96 -18.09 11.88
CA PHE A 39 -6.82 -17.71 12.72
C PHE A 39 -5.52 -17.65 11.94
N LEU A 40 -5.27 -18.63 11.05
CA LEU A 40 -4.09 -18.63 10.17
C LEU A 40 -4.13 -17.45 9.20
N LEU A 41 -5.28 -17.18 8.59
CA LEU A 41 -5.45 -16.04 7.68
C LEU A 41 -5.25 -14.72 8.42
N SER A 42 -5.83 -14.54 9.61
CA SER A 42 -5.64 -13.33 10.41
C SER A 42 -4.18 -13.12 10.81
N ARG A 43 -3.48 -14.19 11.25
CA ARG A 43 -2.03 -14.16 11.52
C ARG A 43 -1.21 -13.80 10.28
N LEU A 44 -1.56 -14.39 9.13
CA LEU A 44 -0.91 -14.09 7.86
C LEU A 44 -1.16 -12.65 7.46
N PHE A 45 -2.39 -12.15 7.56
CA PHE A 45 -2.74 -10.78 7.21
C PHE A 45 -2.11 -9.74 8.14
N GLU A 46 -2.09 -9.97 9.46
CA GLU A 46 -1.33 -9.15 10.43
C GLU A 46 0.17 -9.15 10.14
N SER A 47 0.73 -10.28 9.69
CA SER A 47 2.13 -10.35 9.25
C SER A 47 2.36 -9.82 7.81
N SER A 48 1.27 -9.62 7.04
CA SER A 48 1.32 -9.23 5.62
C SER A 48 1.30 -7.73 5.38
N GLU A 49 1.14 -6.91 6.43
CA GLU A 49 1.84 -5.62 6.44
C GLU A 49 3.33 -5.94 6.49
N ALA A 50 3.88 -6.35 5.34
CA ALA A 50 5.22 -6.88 5.19
C ALA A 50 6.21 -5.72 5.36
N VAL A 51 6.45 -5.36 6.62
CA VAL A 51 7.43 -4.38 7.01
C VAL A 51 8.79 -4.90 6.57
N ARG A 52 9.33 -4.31 5.49
CA ARG A 52 10.60 -4.73 4.88
C ARG A 52 11.70 -4.68 5.93
N THR A 53 12.52 -5.72 5.97
CA THR A 53 13.65 -5.80 6.91
C THR A 53 14.95 -5.47 6.19
N TYR A 54 15.69 -4.47 6.67
CA TYR A 54 16.96 -4.02 6.08
C TYR A 54 18.15 -4.33 7.00
N SER A 55 19.35 -4.40 6.44
CA SER A 55 20.57 -4.62 7.23
C SER A 55 21.00 -3.37 8.00
N SER A 56 20.65 -2.17 7.50
CA SER A 56 21.03 -0.88 8.10
C SER A 56 20.03 0.23 7.77
N ALA A 57 20.02 1.31 8.58
CA ALA A 57 19.22 2.51 8.33
C ALA A 57 19.56 3.18 6.98
N ARG A 58 20.83 3.13 6.57
CA ARG A 58 21.27 3.65 5.27
C ARG A 58 20.66 2.87 4.11
N GLU A 59 20.63 1.54 4.20
CA GLU A 59 20.02 0.69 3.16
C GLU A 59 18.50 0.92 3.09
N ALA A 60 17.85 1.09 4.24
CA ALA A 60 16.45 1.48 4.31
C ALA A 60 16.19 2.84 3.63
N ALA A 61 17.06 3.82 3.85
CA ALA A 61 16.98 5.13 3.21
C ALA A 61 17.15 5.04 1.68
N VAL A 62 18.11 4.27 1.19
CA VAL A 62 18.28 4.03 -0.26
C VAL A 62 17.05 3.36 -0.86
N SER A 63 16.50 2.36 -0.18
CA SER A 63 15.26 1.72 -0.65
C SER A 63 14.07 2.67 -0.65
N GLY A 64 14.02 3.65 0.27
CA GLY A 64 13.00 4.70 0.28
C GLY A 64 13.06 5.59 -0.96
N VAL A 65 14.27 5.99 -1.36
CA VAL A 65 14.50 6.73 -2.62
C VAL A 65 14.06 5.91 -3.83
N ASN A 66 14.48 4.65 -3.92
CA ASN A 66 14.09 3.78 -5.02
C ASN A 66 12.56 3.57 -5.08
N TYR A 67 11.91 3.42 -3.93
CA TYR A 67 10.46 3.31 -3.85
C TYR A 67 9.75 4.56 -4.38
N ALA A 68 10.23 5.74 -4.00
CA ALA A 68 9.70 7.00 -4.53
C ALA A 68 9.88 7.12 -6.05
N ILE A 69 11.00 6.62 -6.60
CA ILE A 69 11.24 6.62 -8.04
C ILE A 69 10.28 5.70 -8.79
N THR A 70 9.98 4.53 -8.23
CA THR A 70 9.10 3.54 -8.86
C THR A 70 7.61 3.83 -8.70
N THR A 71 7.24 4.78 -7.85
CA THR A 71 5.84 5.11 -7.54
C THR A 71 5.36 6.27 -8.43
N ASP A 72 4.05 6.39 -8.60
CA ASP A 72 3.37 7.48 -9.33
C ASP A 72 3.45 8.87 -8.66
N VAL A 73 4.36 9.07 -7.69
CA VAL A 73 4.47 10.30 -6.88
C VAL A 73 4.79 11.50 -7.76
N PHE A 74 5.64 11.34 -8.79
CA PHE A 74 5.99 12.44 -9.69
C PHE A 74 4.78 12.89 -10.51
N ASP A 75 4.00 11.95 -11.04
CA ASP A 75 2.77 12.25 -11.77
C ASP A 75 1.77 12.95 -10.84
N ARG A 76 1.64 12.48 -9.60
CA ARG A 76 0.77 13.13 -8.60
C ARG A 76 1.18 14.59 -8.35
N ILE A 77 2.47 14.87 -8.22
CA ILE A 77 2.97 16.23 -8.07
C ILE A 77 2.69 17.07 -9.32
N VAL A 78 2.91 16.51 -10.52
CA VAL A 78 2.72 17.22 -11.79
C VAL A 78 1.25 17.55 -12.05
N TYR A 79 0.36 16.60 -11.76
CA TYR A 79 -1.08 16.74 -11.97
C TYR A 79 -1.83 17.27 -10.75
N ASN A 80 -1.10 17.69 -9.70
CA ASN A 80 -1.65 18.17 -8.43
C ASN A 80 -2.72 17.22 -7.84
N GLN A 81 -2.46 15.92 -7.92
CA GLN A 81 -3.30 14.87 -7.35
C GLN A 81 -2.92 14.64 -5.88
N PRO A 82 -3.85 14.16 -5.04
CA PRO A 82 -3.56 13.87 -3.63
C PRO A 82 -2.38 12.91 -3.51
N CYS A 83 -1.43 13.29 -2.66
CA CYS A 83 -0.28 12.49 -2.31
C CYS A 83 -0.70 11.27 -1.45
N PRO A 84 0.18 10.28 -1.25
CA PRO A 84 -0.12 9.09 -0.43
C PRO A 84 -0.44 9.40 1.04
N ASP A 85 -0.03 10.57 1.54
CA ASP A 85 -0.34 11.09 2.87
C ASP A 85 -1.72 11.80 2.96
N GLY A 86 -2.45 11.86 1.84
CA GLY A 86 -3.76 12.52 1.75
C GLY A 86 -3.70 14.04 1.61
N ASN A 87 -2.49 14.63 1.67
CA ASN A 87 -2.31 16.06 1.49
C ASN A 87 -2.17 16.41 -0.01
N PRO A 88 -2.61 17.60 -0.43
CA PRO A 88 -2.27 18.09 -1.76
C PRO A 88 -0.76 18.34 -1.85
N PRO A 89 -0.10 18.03 -2.98
CA PRO A 89 1.33 18.26 -3.16
C PRO A 89 1.67 19.75 -3.09
N CYS A 90 0.76 20.62 -3.54
CA CYS A 90 0.96 22.05 -3.58
C CYS A 90 0.00 22.78 -2.61
N PRO A 91 0.44 23.85 -1.91
CA PRO A 91 -0.38 24.58 -0.94
C PRO A 91 -1.53 25.39 -1.58
N THR A 92 -1.47 25.63 -2.89
CA THR A 92 -2.51 26.31 -3.67
C THR A 92 -2.78 25.51 -4.95
N SER A 93 -4.04 25.49 -5.38
CA SER A 93 -4.44 25.01 -6.71
C SER A 93 -3.90 25.95 -7.78
N GLY A 94 -2.63 25.78 -8.14
CA GLY A 94 -1.89 26.64 -9.05
C GLY A 94 -0.89 25.86 -9.89
N PRO A 95 -0.12 26.55 -10.75
CA PRO A 95 0.94 25.91 -11.51
C PRO A 95 1.98 25.28 -10.58
N LEU A 96 2.73 24.27 -11.07
CA LEU A 96 3.84 23.66 -10.33
C LEU A 96 4.77 24.72 -9.78
N THR A 97 4.94 24.74 -8.45
CA THR A 97 5.87 25.62 -7.76
C THR A 97 6.97 24.82 -7.07
N TYR A 98 8.07 25.48 -6.76
CA TYR A 98 9.25 24.93 -6.07
C TYR A 98 8.97 24.41 -4.64
N ASN A 99 7.75 24.59 -4.13
CA ASN A 99 7.34 24.10 -2.81
C ASN A 99 6.31 22.97 -2.90
N CYS A 100 6.06 22.43 -4.10
CA CYS A 100 5.20 21.28 -4.27
C CYS A 100 5.92 20.00 -3.85
N CYS A 101 5.46 19.38 -2.77
CA CYS A 101 6.09 18.20 -2.18
C CYS A 101 5.06 17.16 -1.77
N CYS A 102 5.38 15.89 -2.00
CA CYS A 102 4.69 14.76 -1.38
C CYS A 102 5.58 14.13 -0.30
N THR A 103 4.95 13.66 0.78
CA THR A 103 5.63 12.88 1.81
C THR A 103 5.12 11.45 1.79
N LEU A 104 6.03 10.48 1.78
CA LEU A 104 5.74 9.06 1.91
C LEU A 104 6.30 8.58 3.24
N LYS A 105 5.50 7.84 3.99
CA LYS A 105 5.93 7.19 5.22
C LYS A 105 6.05 5.70 4.97
N LEU A 106 7.24 5.17 5.18
CA LEU A 106 7.58 3.77 4.99
C LEU A 106 8.06 3.20 6.30
N ASN A 107 7.32 2.23 6.82
CA ASN A 107 7.72 1.52 8.03
C ASN A 107 8.67 0.38 7.63
N PHE A 108 9.75 0.20 8.38
CA PHE A 108 10.72 -0.87 8.14
C PHE A 108 11.26 -1.46 9.45
N ARG A 109 11.94 -2.60 9.36
CA ARG A 109 12.64 -3.26 10.48
C ARG A 109 14.12 -3.37 10.19
N LEU A 110 14.95 -3.36 11.23
CA LEU A 110 16.37 -3.65 11.11
C LEU A 110 16.65 -5.11 11.46
N LYS A 111 17.56 -5.75 10.73
CA LYS A 111 17.97 -7.12 10.98
C LYS A 111 18.58 -7.22 12.38
N GLY A 112 17.98 -8.07 13.23
CA GLY A 112 18.38 -8.22 14.64
C GLY A 112 17.64 -7.32 15.62
N SER A 113 16.71 -6.48 15.15
CA SER A 113 15.81 -5.68 15.99
C SER A 113 14.35 -6.05 15.75
N THR A 114 13.56 -6.09 16.82
CA THR A 114 12.10 -6.25 16.76
C THR A 114 11.37 -4.92 16.61
N ASN A 115 12.08 -3.80 16.73
CA ASN A 115 11.49 -2.46 16.70
C ASN A 115 11.13 -2.06 15.27
N LEU A 116 10.03 -1.32 15.16
CA LEU A 116 9.61 -0.66 13.93
C LEU A 116 10.30 0.69 13.84
N PHE A 117 10.84 0.97 12.66
CA PHE A 117 11.51 2.23 12.34
C PHE A 117 10.76 2.92 11.21
N ASP A 118 10.79 4.24 11.25
CA ASP A 118 10.11 5.07 10.26
C ASP A 118 11.12 5.65 9.28
N ASN A 119 10.84 5.47 7.99
CA ASN A 119 11.52 6.18 6.92
C ASN A 119 10.54 7.16 6.28
N THR A 120 10.82 8.45 6.42
CA THR A 120 10.05 9.52 5.80
C THR A 120 10.75 9.95 4.52
N VAL A 121 10.13 9.66 3.37
CA VAL A 121 10.63 10.07 2.06
C VAL A 121 9.84 11.28 1.58
N ARG A 122 10.51 12.41 1.44
CA ARG A 122 9.95 13.65 0.91
C ARG A 122 10.42 13.87 -0.52
N VAL A 123 9.47 13.93 -1.45
CA VAL A 123 9.72 14.21 -2.87
C VAL A 123 9.21 15.61 -3.17
N CYS A 124 10.06 16.49 -3.68
CA CYS A 124 9.72 17.88 -3.99
C CYS A 124 10.08 18.22 -5.44
N PHE A 125 9.26 19.05 -6.07
CA PHE A 125 9.62 19.66 -7.35
C PHE A 125 10.73 20.68 -7.15
N ALA A 126 11.87 20.48 -7.81
CA ALA A 126 13.05 21.35 -7.68
C ALA A 126 13.20 22.32 -8.86
N GLY A 127 12.70 21.97 -10.04
CA GLY A 127 12.73 22.85 -11.20
C GLY A 127 12.50 22.14 -12.53
N TYR A 128 12.76 22.85 -13.61
CA TYR A 128 12.64 22.33 -14.97
C TYR A 128 13.90 22.68 -15.78
N LYS A 129 14.46 21.68 -16.45
CA LYS A 129 15.53 21.83 -17.44
C LYS A 129 14.98 21.36 -18.79
N PRO A 130 14.83 22.26 -19.77
CA PRO A 130 14.33 21.89 -21.09
C PRO A 130 15.29 20.88 -21.76
N PRO A 131 14.76 19.76 -22.28
CA PRO A 131 15.57 18.84 -23.07
C PRO A 131 16.06 19.48 -24.37
N PRO A 132 17.21 19.06 -24.91
CA PRO A 132 17.75 19.61 -26.15
C PRO A 132 16.76 19.44 -27.31
N GLY A 133 16.59 20.49 -28.12
CA GLY A 133 15.63 20.53 -29.23
C GLY A 133 14.23 21.03 -28.87
N TYR A 134 13.95 21.28 -27.59
CA TYR A 134 12.70 21.91 -27.16
C TYR A 134 12.87 23.43 -26.96
N PRO A 135 11.83 24.24 -27.26
CA PRO A 135 11.91 25.68 -27.07
C PRO A 135 12.14 26.02 -25.59
N ILE A 136 13.10 26.90 -25.32
CA ILE A 136 13.29 27.48 -24.00
C ILE A 136 12.09 28.39 -23.76
N THR A 137 11.22 27.99 -22.87
CA THR A 137 10.04 28.76 -22.52
C THR A 137 10.45 29.92 -21.60
N GLY A 138 10.63 31.11 -22.17
CA GLY A 138 11.25 32.26 -21.52
C GLY A 138 10.32 33.24 -20.78
N VAL A 139 9.07 32.90 -20.46
CA VAL A 139 8.13 33.84 -19.82
C VAL A 139 7.16 33.15 -18.86
N ALA A 140 6.70 33.87 -17.84
CA ALA A 140 5.85 33.46 -16.71
C ALA A 140 4.51 32.75 -17.06
N TYR A 141 4.21 32.50 -18.34
CA TYR A 141 2.95 31.93 -18.82
C TYR A 141 3.10 30.79 -19.82
N SER A 142 4.32 30.30 -20.05
CA SER A 142 4.50 29.09 -20.83
C SER A 142 3.91 27.89 -20.08
N LYS A 143 2.87 27.28 -20.65
CA LYS A 143 2.35 26.00 -20.17
C LYS A 143 3.50 24.99 -20.19
N LEU A 144 3.74 24.37 -19.05
CA LEU A 144 4.71 23.29 -18.97
C LEU A 144 4.31 22.21 -19.99
N PRO A 145 5.27 21.63 -20.72
CA PRO A 145 4.97 20.59 -21.70
C PRO A 145 4.23 19.43 -21.02
N PRO A 146 3.27 18.78 -21.71
CA PRO A 146 2.55 17.65 -21.15
C PRO A 146 3.51 16.50 -20.82
N GLY A 147 3.40 15.98 -19.61
CA GLY A 147 4.25 14.91 -19.07
C GLY A 147 5.43 15.42 -18.24
N ASN A 148 6.29 14.50 -17.81
CA ASN A 148 7.29 14.79 -16.75
C ASN A 148 8.67 15.17 -17.31
N LYS A 149 8.80 15.21 -18.64
CA LYS A 149 10.09 15.32 -19.34
C LYS A 149 10.76 16.65 -19.01
N GLY A 150 11.98 16.59 -18.49
CA GLY A 150 12.76 17.77 -18.12
C GLY A 150 12.46 18.32 -16.73
N PHE A 151 11.51 17.76 -15.97
CA PHE A 151 11.35 18.12 -14.56
C PHE A 151 12.49 17.55 -13.72
N ILE A 152 12.86 18.32 -12.70
CA ILE A 152 13.86 17.95 -11.71
C ILE A 152 13.12 17.79 -10.40
N PHE A 153 13.24 16.62 -9.80
CA PHE A 153 12.68 16.32 -8.49
C PHE A 153 13.81 16.10 -7.49
N SER A 154 13.66 16.67 -6.30
CA SER A 154 14.52 16.40 -5.16
C SER A 154 13.83 15.35 -4.28
N ILE A 155 14.56 14.29 -3.93
CA ILE A 155 14.09 13.20 -3.08
C ILE A 155 14.96 13.19 -1.84
N ILE A 156 14.34 13.35 -0.67
CA ILE A 156 15.01 13.31 0.62
C ILE A 156 14.39 12.17 1.42
N SER A 157 15.16 11.12 1.68
CA SER A 157 14.77 10.01 2.56
C SER A 157 15.44 10.21 3.90
N ASP A 158 14.63 10.42 4.93
CA ASP A 158 15.07 10.62 6.31
C ASP A 158 14.58 9.44 7.16
N VAL A 159 15.53 8.68 7.68
CA VAL A 159 15.30 7.57 8.58
C VAL A 159 15.53 8.06 10.00
N THR A 160 14.45 8.08 10.78
CA THR A 160 14.47 8.53 12.17
C THR A 160 14.20 7.35 13.10
N ASP A 161 15.12 7.14 14.02
CA ASP A 161 14.97 6.18 15.11
C ASP A 161 14.34 6.86 16.35
N PRO A 162 13.33 6.27 17.01
CA PRO A 162 12.80 6.77 18.29
C PRO A 162 13.89 6.97 19.36
N GLN A 163 14.97 6.21 19.32
CA GLN A 163 16.12 6.34 20.23
C GLN A 163 17.27 7.17 19.64
N ASN A 164 17.11 7.69 18.42
CA ASN A 164 18.06 8.53 17.72
C ASN A 164 19.44 7.86 17.48
N VAL A 165 19.53 6.53 17.55
CA VAL A 165 20.79 5.77 17.45
C VAL A 165 21.09 5.43 15.98
N HIS A 166 20.05 5.15 15.20
CA HIS A 166 20.18 4.70 13.82
C HIS A 166 19.52 5.66 12.83
N ASN A 167 20.09 6.86 12.72
CA ASN A 167 19.62 7.88 11.77
C ASN A 167 20.40 7.82 10.46
N ALA A 168 19.69 7.98 9.36
CA ALA A 168 20.30 8.11 8.04
C ALA A 168 19.47 9.06 7.19
N ARG A 169 20.13 10.04 6.57
CA ARG A 169 19.51 10.92 5.58
C ARG A 169 20.20 10.74 4.24
N ILE A 170 19.40 10.50 3.22
CA ILE A 170 19.87 10.39 1.84
C ILE A 170 19.12 11.40 1.00
N GLU A 171 19.87 12.17 0.24
CA GLU A 171 19.36 13.14 -0.71
C GLU A 171 19.74 12.70 -2.11
N ALA A 172 18.75 12.68 -3.00
CA ALA A 172 18.91 12.31 -4.39
C ALA A 172 18.15 13.30 -5.27
N VAL A 173 18.63 13.46 -6.49
CA VAL A 173 17.95 14.25 -7.51
C VAL A 173 17.56 13.29 -8.63
N TYR A 174 16.30 13.38 -9.04
CA TYR A 174 15.73 12.56 -10.10
C TYR A 174 15.29 13.43 -11.28
N THR A 175 15.70 13.02 -12.48
CA THR A 175 15.26 13.61 -13.75
C THR A 175 14.79 12.48 -14.65
N PRO A 176 13.48 12.38 -14.95
CA PRO A 176 12.92 11.38 -15.85
C PRO A 176 13.26 11.62 -17.33
#